data_AF-A0A850A5Q4-F1
#
_entry.id   AF-A0A850A5Q4-F1
#
_cell.length_a   1.000
_cell.length_b   1.000
_cell.length_c   1.000
_cell.angle_alpha   90.00
_cell.angle_beta   90.00
_cell.angle_gamma   90.00
#
_symmetry.space_group_name_H-M   'P 1'
#
loop_
_entity.id
_entity.type
_entity.pdbx_description
1 polymer ?
#
loop_
_entity_poly.entity_id
_entity_poly.type
_entity_poly.pdbx_seq_one_letter_code
_entity_poly.pdbx_strand_id
1 'polypeptide(L)'
;APPAPAPTPPVVEQLFRFHGEPDFDQIETLRDAQGQYLGEFGVGVAEIDGDDWNRVRALEVWLFDKSDTRTLTAHLLPPAQMAAAEAAEDETLCIPLRVGQPIELETATLWVEGSVERVSFHPGDEGAIKEVFLTLRGGGR
;
A
#
# COMPACT_ATOMS: atom_id res chain seq x y z
N ALA A 1 -37.35 -9.58 -20.38
CA ALA A 1 -36.79 -9.69 -19.02
C ALA A 1 -35.74 -8.60 -18.86
N PRO A 2 -35.62 -7.94 -17.69
CA PRO A 2 -34.45 -7.10 -17.44
C PRO A 2 -33.18 -7.97 -17.50
N PRO A 3 -32.02 -7.42 -17.91
CA PRO A 3 -30.76 -8.13 -17.81
C PRO A 3 -30.50 -8.50 -16.35
N ALA A 4 -29.93 -9.69 -16.13
CA ALA A 4 -29.47 -10.09 -14.80
C ALA A 4 -28.49 -9.02 -14.26
N PRO A 5 -28.50 -8.72 -12.95
CA PRO A 5 -27.51 -7.83 -12.38
C PRO A 5 -26.12 -8.35 -12.71
N ALA A 6 -25.21 -7.45 -13.08
CA ALA A 6 -23.81 -7.81 -13.28
C ALA A 6 -23.28 -8.45 -11.99
N PRO A 7 -22.45 -9.52 -12.07
CA PRO A 7 -21.85 -10.10 -10.88
C PRO A 7 -21.00 -9.03 -10.18
N THR A 8 -21.17 -8.90 -8.86
CA THR A 8 -20.29 -8.05 -8.05
C THR A 8 -18.85 -8.51 -8.24
N PRO A 9 -17.89 -7.61 -8.54
CA PRO A 9 -16.48 -7.97 -8.63
C PRO A 9 -16.01 -8.67 -7.35
N PRO A 10 -15.19 -9.73 -7.45
CA PRO A 10 -14.65 -10.37 -6.27
C PRO A 10 -13.75 -9.39 -5.49
N VAL A 11 -13.82 -9.47 -4.17
CA VAL A 11 -12.90 -8.77 -3.26
C VAL A 11 -11.79 -9.73 -2.88
N VAL A 12 -10.55 -9.29 -3.00
CA VAL A 12 -9.36 -10.02 -2.60
C VAL A 12 -8.84 -9.41 -1.30
N GLU A 13 -8.41 -10.25 -0.35
CA GLU A 13 -7.76 -9.85 0.90
C GLU A 13 -6.37 -10.46 0.95
N GLN A 14 -5.35 -9.65 1.20
CA GLN A 14 -3.96 -10.07 1.24
C GLN A 14 -3.23 -9.46 2.45
N LEU A 15 -2.50 -10.31 3.17
CA LEU A 15 -1.60 -9.91 4.25
C LEU A 15 -0.17 -9.78 3.74
N PHE A 16 0.37 -8.57 3.80
CA PHE A 16 1.74 -8.24 3.44
C PHE A 16 2.63 -8.28 4.68
N ARG A 17 3.82 -8.89 4.53
CA ARG A 17 4.78 -9.08 5.62
C ARG A 17 6.15 -8.61 5.19
N PHE A 18 6.54 -7.46 5.71
CA PHE A 18 7.86 -6.87 5.50
C PHE A 18 8.73 -7.13 6.73
N HIS A 19 9.99 -7.55 6.53
CA HIS A 19 10.96 -7.85 7.58
C HIS A 19 12.33 -7.17 7.37
N GLY A 20 12.35 -6.04 6.65
CA GLY A 20 13.58 -5.27 6.42
C GLY A 20 14.23 -5.51 5.06
N GLU A 21 13.61 -6.31 4.18
CA GLU A 21 14.18 -6.62 2.87
C GLU A 21 14.15 -5.38 1.95
N PRO A 22 15.29 -4.86 1.49
CA PRO A 22 15.34 -3.63 0.71
C PRO A 22 14.78 -3.77 -0.72
N ASP A 23 14.65 -5.00 -1.21
CA ASP A 23 14.03 -5.35 -2.48
C ASP A 23 12.59 -5.86 -2.29
N PHE A 24 11.97 -5.61 -1.13
CA PHE A 24 10.59 -5.99 -0.88
C PHE A 24 9.64 -5.27 -1.84
N ASP A 25 8.96 -6.06 -2.66
CA ASP A 25 7.89 -5.65 -3.56
C ASP A 25 6.92 -6.82 -3.72
N GLN A 26 5.75 -6.72 -3.09
CA GLN A 26 4.71 -7.75 -3.13
C GLN A 26 3.44 -7.19 -3.75
N ILE A 27 2.80 -8.00 -4.59
CA ILE A 27 1.69 -7.58 -5.45
C ILE A 27 0.56 -8.59 -5.34
N GLU A 28 -0.68 -8.10 -5.38
CA GLU A 28 -1.90 -8.88 -5.52
C GLU A 28 -2.69 -8.41 -6.74
N THR A 29 -3.20 -9.36 -7.53
CA THR A 29 -3.88 -9.06 -8.80
C THR A 29 -5.39 -9.02 -8.62
N LEU A 30 -6.03 -7.97 -9.13
CA LEU A 30 -7.48 -7.86 -9.21
C LEU A 30 -8.01 -8.39 -10.54
N ARG A 31 -9.01 -9.27 -10.46
CA ARG A 31 -9.67 -9.90 -11.61
C ARG A 31 -11.18 -9.84 -11.47
N ASP A 32 -11.90 -9.82 -12.58
CA ASP A 32 -13.36 -9.97 -12.56
C ASP A 32 -13.79 -11.43 -12.33
N ALA A 33 -15.10 -11.65 -12.27
CA ALA A 33 -15.70 -12.97 -12.08
C ALA A 33 -15.38 -13.96 -13.21
N GLN A 34 -14.95 -13.47 -14.38
CA GLN A 34 -14.53 -14.24 -15.54
C GLN A 34 -13.01 -14.45 -15.58
N GLY A 35 -12.27 -13.92 -14.61
CA GLY A 35 -10.81 -14.01 -14.50
C GLY A 35 -10.05 -12.98 -15.33
N GLN A 36 -10.73 -12.01 -15.95
CA GLN A 36 -10.07 -10.96 -16.72
C GLN A 36 -9.34 -10.00 -15.78
N TYR A 37 -8.13 -9.60 -16.16
CA TYR A 37 -7.33 -8.65 -15.41
C TYR A 37 -7.98 -7.26 -15.40
N LEU A 38 -8.17 -6.72 -14.20
CA LEU A 38 -8.71 -5.38 -13.94
C LEU A 38 -7.63 -4.40 -13.47
N GLY A 39 -6.61 -4.88 -12.77
CA GLY A 39 -5.56 -4.07 -12.17
C GLY A 39 -4.87 -4.85 -11.08
N GLU A 40 -4.08 -4.17 -10.26
CA GLU A 40 -3.34 -4.79 -9.16
C GLU A 40 -2.99 -3.75 -8.10
N PHE A 41 -2.70 -4.23 -6.91
CA PHE A 41 -2.24 -3.41 -5.81
C PHE A 41 -1.09 -4.10 -5.10
N GLY A 42 -0.25 -3.33 -4.43
CA GLY A 42 0.94 -3.88 -3.82
C GLY A 42 1.48 -3.05 -2.68
N VAL A 43 2.50 -3.62 -2.05
CA VAL A 43 3.31 -2.95 -1.04
C VAL A 43 4.77 -3.11 -1.43
N GLY A 44 5.48 -1.99 -1.51
CA GLY A 44 6.89 -1.93 -1.89
C GLY A 44 7.71 -1.08 -0.95
N VAL A 45 9.03 -1.10 -1.14
CA VAL A 45 9.96 -0.16 -0.50
C VAL A 45 9.97 1.14 -1.29
N ALA A 46 9.62 2.25 -0.62
CA ALA A 46 9.61 3.59 -1.22
C ALA A 46 10.95 4.33 -1.02
N GLU A 47 11.58 4.14 0.14
CA GLU A 47 12.81 4.82 0.49
C GLU A 47 13.74 3.92 1.31
N ILE A 48 15.02 3.97 0.98
CA ILE A 48 16.12 3.30 1.69
C ILE A 48 17.12 4.38 2.11
N ASP A 49 17.72 4.19 3.27
CA ASP A 49 18.83 5.03 3.72
C ASP A 49 20.01 4.96 2.75
N GLY A 50 20.51 6.12 2.32
CA GLY A 50 21.65 6.21 1.40
C GLY A 50 22.96 5.64 1.96
N ASP A 51 23.12 5.63 3.30
CA ASP A 51 24.35 5.16 3.96
C ASP A 51 24.28 3.68 4.38
N ASP A 52 23.07 3.09 4.44
CA ASP A 52 22.85 1.69 4.83
C ASP A 52 21.68 1.08 4.05
N TRP A 53 22.01 0.32 3.00
CA TRP A 53 21.02 -0.32 2.12
C TRP A 53 20.03 -1.24 2.85
N ASN A 54 20.34 -1.71 4.07
CA ASN A 54 19.44 -2.54 4.85
C ASN A 54 18.47 -1.73 5.74
N ARG A 55 18.52 -0.39 5.69
CA ARG A 55 17.63 0.48 6.45
C ARG A 55 16.57 1.08 5.55
N VAL A 56 15.43 0.41 5.49
CA VAL A 56 14.24 0.94 4.84
C VAL A 56 13.67 2.08 5.67
N ARG A 57 13.47 3.24 5.04
CA ARG A 57 12.97 4.49 5.65
C ARG A 57 11.48 4.70 5.38
N ALA A 58 10.97 4.16 4.28
CA ALA A 58 9.56 4.26 3.91
C ALA A 58 9.11 3.01 3.14
N LEU A 59 7.85 2.63 3.33
CA LEU A 59 7.15 1.70 2.44
C LEU A 59 6.15 2.49 1.61
N GLU A 60 5.66 1.90 0.53
CA GLU A 60 4.53 2.41 -0.23
C GLU A 60 3.44 1.36 -0.34
N VAL A 61 2.19 1.82 -0.33
CA VAL A 61 1.05 1.07 -0.86
C VAL A 61 0.65 1.72 -2.16
N TRP A 62 0.44 0.93 -3.20
CA TRP A 62 0.07 1.44 -4.52
C TRP A 62 -1.09 0.67 -5.14
N LEU A 63 -1.82 1.34 -6.01
CA LEU A 63 -2.97 0.80 -6.74
C LEU A 63 -2.87 1.20 -8.22
N PHE A 64 -2.82 0.19 -9.09
CA PHE A 64 -2.88 0.34 -10.54
C PHE A 64 -4.22 -0.16 -11.07
N ASP A 65 -4.88 0.68 -11.87
CA ASP A 65 -6.14 0.38 -12.54
C ASP A 65 -5.91 0.27 -14.05
N LYS A 66 -6.25 -0.86 -14.67
CA LYS A 66 -6.05 -1.05 -16.11
C LYS A 66 -6.79 -0.01 -16.96
N SER A 67 -7.89 0.54 -16.46
CA SER A 67 -8.69 1.54 -17.15
C SER A 67 -8.13 2.97 -17.04
N ASP A 68 -7.21 3.22 -16.10
CA ASP A 68 -6.55 4.51 -15.88
C ASP A 68 -5.04 4.30 -15.72
N THR A 69 -4.24 4.79 -16.66
CA THR A 69 -2.78 4.57 -16.65
C THR A 69 -2.03 5.20 -15.47
N ARG A 70 -2.73 5.89 -14.56
CA ARG A 70 -2.17 6.47 -13.33
C ARG A 70 -2.18 5.44 -12.21
N THR A 71 -1.02 5.23 -11.61
CA THR A 71 -0.89 4.52 -10.35
C THR A 71 -1.09 5.51 -9.20
N LEU A 72 -1.97 5.18 -8.27
CA LEU A 72 -2.07 5.91 -7.01
C LEU A 72 -1.10 5.30 -6.00
N THR A 73 -0.43 6.14 -5.22
CA THR A 73 0.55 5.71 -4.22
C THR A 73 0.33 6.44 -2.90
N ALA A 74 0.44 5.71 -1.80
CA ALA A 74 0.51 6.24 -0.44
C ALA A 74 1.83 5.81 0.20
N HIS A 75 2.64 6.76 0.66
CA HIS A 75 3.85 6.48 1.42
C HIS A 75 3.51 6.21 2.88
N LEU A 76 3.94 5.07 3.38
CA LEU A 76 3.87 4.70 4.78
C LEU A 76 5.18 5.07 5.47
N LEU A 77 5.14 6.11 6.32
CA LEU A 77 6.32 6.71 6.91
C LEU A 77 6.39 6.47 8.42
N PRO A 78 7.58 6.26 9.00
CA PRO A 78 7.77 6.28 10.44
C PRO A 78 7.22 7.58 11.04
N PRO A 79 6.53 7.54 12.20
CA PRO A 79 5.91 8.73 12.76
C PRO A 79 6.86 9.92 12.99
N ALA A 80 8.14 9.64 13.24
CA ALA A 80 9.17 10.67 13.41
C ALA A 80 9.45 11.49 12.12
N GLN A 81 9.10 10.95 10.95
CA GLN A 81 9.32 11.59 9.65
C GLN A 81 8.08 12.38 9.15
N MET A 82 6.93 12.24 9.82
CA MET A 82 5.67 12.80 9.33
C MET A 82 5.64 14.32 9.29
N ALA A 83 6.19 14.98 10.31
CA ALA A 83 6.24 16.44 10.33
C ALA A 83 7.05 17.03 9.16
N ALA A 84 8.08 16.31 8.69
CA ALA A 84 8.87 16.72 7.53
C ALA A 84 8.10 16.50 6.22
N ALA A 85 7.40 15.37 6.09
CA ALA A 85 6.54 15.08 4.94
C ALA A 85 5.38 16.08 4.83
N GLU A 86 4.71 16.41 5.94
CA GLU A 86 3.63 17.42 5.96
C GLU A 86 4.10 18.84 5.63
N ALA A 87 5.37 19.14 5.89
CA ALA A 87 5.97 20.42 5.56
C ALA A 87 6.46 20.51 4.10
N ALA A 88 6.58 19.37 3.41
CA ALA A 88 6.90 19.34 1.99
C ALA A 88 5.70 19.85 1.19
N GLU A 89 5.95 20.68 0.18
CA GLU A 89 4.93 21.12 -0.79
C GLU A 89 4.70 20.03 -1.87
N ASP A 90 4.61 18.77 -1.45
CA ASP A 90 4.37 17.60 -2.30
C ASP A 90 2.91 17.14 -2.13
N GLU A 91 2.26 16.78 -3.23
CA GLU A 91 0.89 16.24 -3.23
C GLU A 91 0.85 14.74 -2.88
N THR A 92 2.00 14.13 -2.59
CA THR A 92 2.11 12.72 -2.21
C THR A 92 1.36 12.42 -0.91
N LEU A 93 0.45 11.45 -0.97
CA LEU A 93 -0.27 10.96 0.19
C LEU A 93 0.70 10.27 1.15
N CYS A 94 0.82 10.80 2.36
CA CYS A 94 1.66 10.24 3.41
C CYS A 94 0.80 9.75 4.58
N ILE A 95 1.07 8.54 5.06
CA ILE A 95 0.33 7.85 6.12
C ILE A 95 1.33 7.44 7.20
N PRO A 96 1.09 7.77 8.49
CA PRO A 96 1.99 7.37 9.55
C PRO A 96 1.91 5.86 9.81
N LEU A 97 3.05 5.18 9.86
CA LEU A 97 3.16 3.77 10.24
C LEU A 97 2.83 3.56 11.72
N ARG A 98 1.54 3.35 11.98
CA ARG A 98 0.98 3.06 13.30
C ARG A 98 -0.03 1.93 13.19
N VAL A 99 -0.06 1.05 14.19
CA VAL A 99 -1.07 -0.01 14.26
C VAL A 99 -2.47 0.60 14.22
N GLY A 100 -3.33 0.05 13.37
CA GLY A 100 -4.70 0.49 13.15
C GLY A 100 -4.85 1.72 12.25
N GLN A 101 -3.76 2.26 11.70
CA GLN A 101 -3.85 3.38 10.77
C GLN A 101 -4.56 2.94 9.48
N PRO A 102 -5.63 3.62 9.05
CA PRO A 102 -6.33 3.30 7.81
C PRO A 102 -5.46 3.66 6.60
N ILE A 103 -5.53 2.79 5.59
CA ILE A 103 -4.91 2.96 4.28
C ILE A 103 -6.03 2.82 3.25
N GLU A 104 -6.24 3.83 2.43
CA GLU A 104 -7.30 3.86 1.42
C GLU A 104 -6.76 4.46 0.12
N LEU A 105 -6.92 3.75 -0.99
CA LEU A 105 -6.64 4.22 -2.34
C LEU A 105 -7.84 3.88 -3.22
N GLU A 106 -8.28 4.82 -4.05
CA GLU A 106 -9.48 4.64 -4.87
C GLU A 106 -9.28 5.26 -6.26
N THR A 107 -9.48 4.47 -7.29
CA THR A 107 -9.52 4.90 -8.69
C THR A 107 -10.96 4.97 -9.20
N ALA A 108 -11.14 5.20 -10.50
CA ALA A 108 -12.46 5.20 -11.10
C ALA A 108 -13.19 3.84 -10.98
N THR A 109 -12.46 2.72 -11.04
CA THR A 109 -13.07 1.38 -11.08
C THR A 109 -12.59 0.43 -10.00
N LEU A 110 -11.46 0.73 -9.35
CA LEU A 110 -10.85 -0.11 -8.31
C LEU A 110 -10.68 0.65 -7.00
N TRP A 111 -10.57 -0.11 -5.93
CA TRP A 111 -10.28 0.42 -4.61
C TRP A 111 -9.40 -0.57 -3.84
N VAL A 112 -8.65 -0.02 -2.87
CA VAL A 112 -7.88 -0.75 -1.88
C VAL A 112 -8.11 -0.09 -0.53
N GLU A 113 -8.44 -0.88 0.49
CA GLU A 113 -8.58 -0.43 1.88
C GLU A 113 -7.82 -1.38 2.81
N GLY A 114 -7.35 -0.90 3.95
CA GLY A 114 -6.69 -1.77 4.91
C GLY A 114 -6.11 -1.04 6.10
N SER A 115 -5.31 -1.76 6.89
CA SER A 115 -4.61 -1.15 8.01
C SER A 115 -3.36 -1.91 8.42
N VAL A 116 -2.47 -1.21 9.12
CA VAL A 116 -1.28 -1.79 9.73
C VAL A 116 -1.69 -2.60 10.97
N GLU A 117 -1.36 -3.89 11.00
CA GLU A 117 -1.62 -4.76 12.15
C GLU A 117 -0.45 -4.75 13.15
N ARG A 118 0.77 -4.62 12.63
CA ARG A 118 1.99 -4.62 13.42
C ARG A 118 3.05 -3.78 12.75
N VAL A 119 3.80 -3.03 13.56
CA VAL A 119 4.99 -2.30 13.12
C VAL A 119 6.05 -2.36 14.20
N SER A 120 7.31 -2.48 13.81
CA SER A 120 8.45 -2.22 14.68
C SER A 120 9.57 -1.51 13.92
N PHE A 121 10.35 -0.73 14.66
CA PHE A 121 11.49 0.02 14.15
C PHE A 121 12.80 -0.53 14.72
N HIS A 122 13.92 -0.15 14.13
CA HIS A 122 15.23 -0.56 14.62
C HIS A 122 15.51 0.08 15.99
N PRO A 123 16.07 -0.69 16.96
CA PRO A 123 16.49 -0.13 18.24
C PRO A 123 17.54 0.99 18.03
N GLY A 124 17.26 2.18 18.55
CA GLY A 124 18.14 3.35 18.39
C GLY A 124 17.99 4.11 17.08
N ASP A 125 17.10 3.69 16.19
CA ASP A 125 16.74 4.40 14.96
C ASP A 125 15.25 4.21 14.66
N GLU A 126 14.42 5.06 15.26
CA GLU A 126 12.95 5.03 15.07
C GLU A 126 12.51 5.43 13.65
N GLY A 127 13.44 5.91 12.82
CA GLY A 127 13.21 6.19 11.42
C GLY A 127 13.50 5.02 10.49
N ALA A 128 14.02 3.89 10.99
CA ALA A 128 14.31 2.71 10.19
C ALA A 128 13.30 1.61 10.50
N ILE A 129 12.56 1.18 9.48
CA ILE A 129 11.50 0.18 9.59
C ILE A 129 12.14 -1.20 9.66
N LYS A 130 11.84 -1.94 10.73
CA LYS A 130 12.33 -3.30 10.93
C LYS A 130 11.34 -4.34 10.43
N GLU A 131 10.07 -4.13 10.73
CA GLU A 131 9.03 -5.12 10.45
C GLU A 131 7.67 -4.43 10.34
N VAL A 132 6.87 -4.80 9.34
CA VAL A 132 5.50 -4.34 9.15
C VAL A 132 4.62 -5.50 8.70
N PHE A 133 3.46 -5.62 9.33
CA PHE A 133 2.36 -6.47 8.88
C PHE A 133 1.18 -5.56 8.61
N LEU A 134 0.60 -5.68 7.41
CA LEU A 134 -0.58 -4.93 7.05
C LEU A 134 -1.49 -5.81 6.18
N THR A 135 -2.78 -5.71 6.42
CA THR A 135 -3.79 -6.42 5.62
C THR A 135 -4.49 -5.41 4.74
N LEU A 136 -4.49 -5.67 3.43
CA LEU A 136 -5.22 -4.89 2.43
C LEU A 136 -6.31 -5.75 1.80
N ARG A 137 -7.42 -5.09 1.49
CA ARG A 137 -8.53 -5.63 0.72
C ARG A 137 -8.68 -4.78 -0.52
N GLY A 138 -8.82 -5.40 -1.67
CA GLY A 138 -9.02 -4.70 -2.94
C GLY A 138 -10.14 -5.31 -3.77
N GLY A 139 -10.77 -4.50 -4.59
CA GLY A 139 -11.87 -4.96 -5.44
C GLY A 139 -12.27 -3.95 -6.50
N GLY A 140 -13.19 -4.37 -7.37
CA GLY A 140 -13.85 -3.47 -8.33
C GLY A 140 -15.12 -2.84 -7.72
N ARG A 141 -15.58 -1.72 -8.32
CA ARG A 141 -16.88 -1.10 -8.04
C ARG A 141 -17.97 -1.57 -8.99
#